data_AF-A0A1Q7P3D2-F1
#
_entry.id   AF-A0A1Q7P3D2-F1
#
_cell.length_a   1.000
_cell.length_b   1.000
_cell.length_c   1.000
_cell.angle_alpha   90.00
_cell.angle_beta   90.00
_cell.angle_gamma   90.00
#
_symmetry.space_group_name_H-M   'P 1'
#
loop_
_entity.id
_entity.type
_entity.pdbx_description
1 polymer ?
#
loop_
_entity_poly.entity_id
_entity_poly.type
_entity_poly.pdbx_seq_one_letter_code
_entity_poly.pdbx_strand_id
1 'polypeptide(L)'
;MRSEPVQTQINITQERSTSKVTWGANGRGLEDETRGFKEGEQIAKVSVWTLLALGILEIVFSLISGSISLLADGIDSISDAVVSFFVWAGLRISRRKPTRRFQFGYYKVESFTGLITAIVLVGVSGYIFLRSYRALQNPVPLKLPFLALVVLLAAGLGSLYRALQMRRVANKYNITSLKLDARNSIKDASSSFVAFASVLVASFGIHFADAIGGMLVAVYILTVAYVALRESSLVLLDEFHEPELSHEIERLIRSHADVRGIRDLRLRRAGPFIVGALEVEVEGNMTLNEAHEVATELEASVKTRIRGLRRLVVTPVPVVDPHEHPHEHYTT
;
A
#
# COMPACT_ATOMS: atom_id res chain seq x y z
N MET A 1 6.21 -40.96 -68.65
CA MET A 1 6.94 -40.16 -69.64
C MET A 1 7.01 -38.73 -69.13
N ARG A 2 8.23 -38.21 -69.01
CA ARG A 2 8.58 -36.86 -68.53
C ARG A 2 8.02 -35.77 -69.44
N SER A 3 7.59 -34.66 -68.86
CA SER A 3 7.81 -33.32 -69.43
C SER A 3 7.85 -32.30 -68.29
N GLU A 4 9.01 -31.66 -68.12
CA GLU A 4 9.19 -30.45 -67.32
C GLU A 4 8.47 -29.27 -67.97
N PRO A 5 8.21 -28.18 -67.22
CA PRO A 5 8.93 -26.96 -67.58
C PRO A 5 9.38 -26.05 -66.42
N VAL A 6 10.59 -25.51 -66.61
CA VAL A 6 11.02 -24.12 -66.41
C VAL A 6 11.10 -23.58 -64.97
N GLN A 7 12.32 -23.63 -64.43
CA GLN A 7 12.77 -22.76 -63.33
C GLN A 7 13.11 -21.36 -63.88
N THR A 8 12.31 -20.36 -63.49
CA THR A 8 12.69 -18.95 -63.60
C THR A 8 13.37 -18.54 -62.30
N GLN A 9 14.69 -18.39 -62.32
CA GLN A 9 15.43 -17.77 -61.22
C GLN A 9 15.21 -16.25 -61.25
N ILE A 10 14.42 -15.73 -60.30
CA ILE A 10 14.41 -14.30 -59.99
C ILE A 10 15.37 -14.10 -58.81
N ASN A 11 16.47 -13.44 -59.12
CA ASN A 11 17.52 -13.05 -58.19
C ASN A 11 17.03 -11.79 -57.45
N ILE A 12 16.55 -11.93 -56.21
CA ILE A 12 16.28 -10.79 -55.32
C ILE A 12 17.35 -10.79 -54.23
N THR A 13 18.33 -9.92 -54.42
CA THR A 13 19.36 -9.53 -53.47
C THR A 13 18.72 -9.20 -52.11
N GLN A 14 18.93 -10.07 -51.11
CA GLN A 14 18.64 -9.73 -49.72
C GLN A 14 19.67 -8.73 -49.22
N GLU A 15 19.27 -7.46 -49.18
CA GLU A 15 19.96 -6.45 -48.39
C GLU A 15 19.62 -6.68 -46.90
N ARG A 16 20.42 -7.52 -46.24
CA ARG A 16 20.44 -7.66 -44.78
C ARG A 16 20.98 -6.37 -44.15
N SER A 17 20.13 -5.37 -43.99
CA SER A 17 20.35 -4.32 -42.97
C SER A 17 20.10 -4.95 -41.59
N THR A 18 21.13 -5.60 -41.06
CA THR A 18 21.15 -6.03 -39.67
C THR A 18 21.53 -4.82 -38.81
N SER A 19 20.57 -3.94 -38.54
CA SER A 19 20.68 -3.06 -37.37
C SER A 19 20.58 -3.93 -36.12
N LYS A 20 21.74 -4.42 -35.66
CA LYS A 20 21.91 -4.99 -34.32
C LYS A 20 21.51 -3.91 -33.31
N VAL A 21 20.24 -3.91 -32.91
CA VAL A 21 19.80 -3.25 -31.68
C VAL A 21 20.55 -3.96 -30.55
N THR A 22 21.53 -3.27 -29.99
CA THR A 22 22.32 -3.74 -28.87
C THR A 22 21.45 -3.76 -27.62
N TRP A 23 20.83 -4.91 -27.35
CA TRP A 23 20.11 -5.22 -26.11
C TRP A 23 21.04 -5.37 -24.88
N GLY A 24 22.10 -4.57 -24.77
CA GLY A 24 23.14 -4.73 -23.75
C GLY A 24 22.86 -4.04 -22.43
N ALA A 25 22.08 -2.96 -22.42
CA ALA A 25 21.92 -2.09 -21.24
C ALA A 25 20.54 -2.22 -20.54
N ASN A 26 19.46 -2.45 -21.29
CA ASN A 26 18.10 -2.51 -20.72
C ASN A 26 17.73 -3.89 -20.13
N GLY A 27 18.41 -4.97 -20.52
CA GLY A 27 18.16 -6.32 -19.99
C GLY A 27 18.57 -6.46 -18.52
N ARG A 28 19.69 -5.83 -18.13
CA ARG A 28 20.18 -5.88 -16.74
C ARG A 28 19.28 -5.12 -15.78
N GLY A 29 18.75 -3.97 -16.19
CA GLY A 29 17.81 -3.18 -15.36
C GLY A 29 16.50 -3.93 -15.08
N LEU A 30 15.93 -4.58 -16.09
CA LEU A 30 14.71 -5.38 -15.94
C LEU A 30 14.94 -6.69 -15.16
N GLU A 31 16.09 -7.34 -15.33
CA GLU A 31 16.48 -8.52 -14.54
C GLU A 31 16.76 -8.16 -13.07
N ASP A 32 17.42 -7.03 -12.80
CA ASP A 32 17.69 -6.54 -11.45
C ASP A 32 16.41 -6.05 -10.74
N GLU A 33 15.49 -5.40 -11.46
CA GLU A 33 14.15 -5.08 -10.94
C GLU A 33 13.37 -6.36 -10.61
N THR A 34 13.34 -7.34 -11.53
CA THR A 34 12.61 -8.60 -11.31
C THR A 34 13.20 -9.43 -10.17
N ARG A 35 14.53 -9.42 -9.99
CA ARG A 35 15.23 -10.06 -8.86
C ARG A 35 14.94 -9.33 -7.55
N GLY A 36 15.01 -8.00 -7.53
CA GLY A 36 14.69 -7.18 -6.37
C GLY A 36 13.24 -7.36 -5.90
N PHE A 37 12.28 -7.46 -6.83
CA PHE A 37 10.88 -7.74 -6.51
C PHE A 37 10.67 -9.14 -5.93
N LYS A 38 11.30 -10.18 -6.49
CA LYS A 38 11.23 -11.55 -5.96
C LYS A 38 11.88 -11.68 -4.59
N GLU A 39 13.04 -11.06 -4.38
CA GLU A 39 13.71 -10.99 -3.08
C GLU A 39 12.84 -10.26 -2.04
N GLY A 40 12.23 -9.12 -2.42
CA GLY A 40 11.30 -8.37 -1.57
C GLY A 40 10.04 -9.16 -1.19
N GLU A 41 9.42 -9.88 -2.14
CA GLU A 41 8.25 -10.71 -1.87
C GLU A 41 8.56 -11.86 -0.91
N GLN A 42 9.72 -12.51 -1.05
CA GLN A 42 10.16 -13.55 -0.13
C GLN A 42 10.42 -13.01 1.27
N ILE A 43 11.09 -11.86 1.39
CA ILE A 43 11.35 -11.21 2.68
C ILE A 43 10.03 -10.84 3.36
N ALA A 44 9.07 -10.28 2.63
CA ALA A 44 7.75 -9.93 3.16
C ALA A 44 6.99 -11.17 3.67
N LYS A 45 6.95 -12.25 2.88
CA LYS A 45 6.28 -13.50 3.28
C LYS A 45 6.90 -14.13 4.53
N VAL A 46 8.24 -14.18 4.59
CA VAL A 46 8.94 -14.67 5.78
C VAL A 46 8.62 -13.78 6.98
N SER A 47 8.59 -12.46 6.80
CA SER A 47 8.30 -11.50 7.86
C SER A 47 6.93 -11.71 8.51
N VAL A 48 5.88 -12.01 7.73
CA VAL A 48 4.54 -12.30 8.29
C VAL A 48 4.58 -13.50 9.23
N TRP A 49 5.20 -14.60 8.79
CA TRP A 49 5.30 -15.81 9.63
C TRP A 49 6.21 -15.60 10.83
N THR A 50 7.28 -14.83 10.68
CA THR A 50 8.17 -14.46 11.80
C THR A 50 7.42 -13.62 12.83
N LEU A 51 6.70 -12.58 12.42
CA LEU A 51 5.89 -11.73 13.31
C LEU A 51 4.81 -12.53 14.02
N LEU A 52 4.11 -13.40 13.30
CA LEU A 52 3.07 -14.25 13.89
C LEU A 52 3.66 -15.20 14.95
N ALA A 53 4.76 -15.88 14.62
CA ALA A 53 5.42 -16.79 15.55
C ALA A 53 5.99 -16.05 16.77
N LEU A 54 6.61 -14.90 16.55
CA LEU A 54 7.17 -14.04 17.59
C LEU A 54 6.07 -13.55 18.54
N GLY A 55 4.99 -12.99 18.00
CA GLY A 55 3.87 -12.50 18.79
C GLY A 55 3.19 -13.59 19.62
N ILE A 56 3.05 -14.81 19.08
CA ILE A 56 2.55 -15.96 19.86
C ILE A 56 3.49 -16.29 21.01
N LEU A 57 4.80 -16.36 20.76
CA LEU A 57 5.80 -16.63 21.80
C LEU A 57 5.77 -15.54 22.87
N GLU A 58 5.73 -14.27 22.47
CA GLU A 58 5.66 -13.13 23.38
C GLU A 58 4.42 -13.19 24.25
N ILE A 59 3.24 -13.47 23.69
CA ILE A 59 2.01 -13.63 24.48
C ILE A 59 2.13 -14.80 25.45
N VAL A 60 2.60 -15.97 25.03
CA VAL A 60 2.77 -17.13 25.92
C VAL A 60 3.73 -16.78 27.07
N PHE A 61 4.88 -16.20 26.76
CA PHE A 61 5.87 -15.82 27.77
C PHE A 61 5.42 -14.62 28.62
N SER A 62 4.53 -13.75 28.13
CA SER A 62 3.90 -12.69 28.91
C SER A 62 3.00 -13.26 30.01
N LEU A 63 2.23 -14.31 29.70
CA LEU A 63 1.33 -14.96 30.66
C LEU A 63 2.12 -15.69 31.76
N ILE A 64 3.24 -16.29 31.38
CA ILE A 64 4.15 -16.99 32.32
C ILE A 64 4.91 -15.99 33.20
N SER A 65 5.48 -14.94 32.60
CA SER A 65 6.28 -13.93 33.32
C SER A 65 5.43 -12.94 34.12
N GLY A 66 4.18 -12.73 33.73
CA GLY A 66 3.29 -11.72 34.27
C GLY A 66 3.49 -10.31 33.68
N SER A 67 4.40 -10.14 32.71
CA SER A 67 4.70 -8.83 32.12
C SER A 67 3.59 -8.34 31.19
N ILE A 68 3.14 -7.11 31.44
CA ILE A 68 2.14 -6.42 30.63
C ILE A 68 2.80 -5.76 29.43
N SER A 69 4.03 -5.26 29.55
CA SER A 69 4.79 -4.74 28.41
C SER A 69 5.07 -5.80 27.35
N LEU A 70 5.47 -7.01 27.78
CA LEU A 70 5.69 -8.14 26.87
C LEU A 70 4.39 -8.60 26.21
N LEU A 71 3.26 -8.55 26.94
CA LEU A 71 1.96 -8.83 26.34
C LEU A 71 1.62 -7.79 25.26
N ALA A 72 1.88 -6.51 25.54
CA ALA A 72 1.60 -5.42 24.62
C ALA A 72 2.41 -5.57 23.33
N ASP A 73 3.71 -5.86 23.45
CA ASP A 73 4.61 -6.11 22.32
C ASP A 73 4.15 -7.33 21.50
N GLY A 74 3.79 -8.43 22.17
CA GLY A 74 3.29 -9.63 21.50
C GLY A 74 1.98 -9.41 20.75
N ILE A 75 1.09 -8.60 21.29
CA ILE A 75 -0.14 -8.20 20.61
C ILE A 75 0.15 -7.30 19.40
N ASP A 76 1.11 -6.38 19.50
CA ASP A 76 1.55 -5.54 18.38
C ASP A 76 2.06 -6.42 17.23
N SER A 77 2.98 -7.35 17.53
CA SER A 77 3.50 -8.34 16.58
C SER A 77 2.41 -9.17 15.88
N ILE A 78 1.41 -9.67 16.64
CA ILE A 78 0.27 -10.40 16.04
C ILE A 78 -0.57 -9.46 15.17
N SER A 79 -0.79 -8.23 15.61
CA SER A 79 -1.61 -7.27 14.89
C SER A 79 -0.99 -6.93 13.54
N ASP A 80 0.32 -6.75 13.48
CA ASP A 80 1.04 -6.55 12.22
C ASP A 80 0.96 -7.78 11.29
N ALA A 81 1.02 -8.98 11.85
CA ALA A 81 0.81 -10.20 11.08
C ALA A 81 -0.62 -10.28 10.50
N VAL A 82 -1.63 -9.88 11.28
CA VAL A 82 -3.04 -9.84 10.86
C VAL A 82 -3.26 -8.78 9.78
N VAL A 83 -2.75 -7.57 9.96
CA VAL A 83 -2.79 -6.50 8.96
C VAL A 83 -2.16 -6.98 7.66
N SER A 84 -0.95 -7.55 7.74
CA SER A 84 -0.23 -8.06 6.57
C SER A 84 -1.01 -9.19 5.86
N PHE A 85 -1.65 -10.07 6.63
CA PHE A 85 -2.52 -11.12 6.09
C PHE A 85 -3.72 -10.53 5.34
N PHE A 86 -4.40 -9.53 5.92
CA PHE A 86 -5.54 -8.87 5.28
C PHE A 86 -5.16 -8.06 4.06
N VAL A 87 -4.01 -7.37 4.07
CA VAL A 87 -3.47 -6.71 2.87
C VAL A 87 -3.19 -7.73 1.77
N TRP A 88 -2.52 -8.84 2.10
CA TRP A 88 -2.27 -9.93 1.14
C TRP A 88 -3.57 -10.54 0.59
N ALA A 89 -4.53 -10.83 1.46
CA ALA A 89 -5.84 -11.36 1.08
C ALA A 89 -6.63 -10.35 0.23
N GLY A 90 -6.62 -9.07 0.62
CA GLY A 90 -7.24 -7.95 -0.06
C GLY A 90 -6.69 -7.77 -1.47
N LEU A 91 -5.37 -7.75 -1.63
CA LEU A 91 -4.69 -7.73 -2.93
C LEU A 91 -5.09 -8.93 -3.81
N ARG A 92 -5.15 -10.13 -3.23
CA ARG A 92 -5.55 -11.34 -3.95
C ARG A 92 -7.02 -11.29 -4.40
N ILE A 93 -7.90 -10.77 -3.56
CA ILE A 93 -9.33 -10.61 -3.85
C ILE A 93 -9.57 -9.48 -4.86
N SER A 94 -8.83 -8.38 -4.74
CA SER A 94 -8.87 -7.21 -5.64
C SER A 94 -8.47 -7.54 -7.08
N ARG A 95 -7.67 -8.60 -7.27
CA ARG A 95 -7.35 -9.16 -8.60
C ARG A 95 -8.46 -10.01 -9.21
N ARG A 96 -9.52 -10.36 -8.48
CA ARG A 96 -10.66 -11.10 -9.04
C ARG A 96 -11.40 -10.23 -10.05
N LYS A 97 -11.79 -10.84 -11.17
CA LYS A 97 -12.58 -10.16 -12.21
C LYS A 97 -13.92 -9.67 -11.62
N PRO A 98 -14.43 -8.52 -12.08
CA PRO A 98 -15.77 -8.06 -11.74
C PRO A 98 -16.83 -9.13 -12.00
N THR A 99 -17.86 -9.15 -11.16
CA THR A 99 -19.01 -10.07 -11.31
C THR A 99 -20.27 -9.26 -11.59
N ARG A 100 -21.37 -9.92 -11.98
CA ARG A 100 -22.66 -9.23 -12.17
C ARG A 100 -23.15 -8.50 -10.91
N ARG A 101 -22.82 -9.03 -9.72
CA ARG A 101 -23.15 -8.39 -8.43
C ARG A 101 -22.17 -7.26 -8.07
N PHE A 102 -20.89 -7.42 -8.40
CA PHE A 102 -19.83 -6.44 -8.12
C PHE A 102 -19.22 -5.94 -9.43
N GLN A 103 -19.94 -5.04 -10.10
CA GLN A 103 -19.61 -4.56 -11.45
C GLN A 103 -18.31 -3.74 -11.49
N PHE A 104 -17.96 -3.07 -10.40
CA PHE A 104 -16.69 -2.36 -10.25
C PHE A 104 -15.57 -3.23 -9.68
N GLY A 105 -15.82 -4.52 -9.45
CA GLY A 105 -14.86 -5.43 -8.82
C GLY A 105 -14.81 -5.29 -7.29
N TYR A 106 -13.76 -5.88 -6.71
CA TYR A 106 -13.59 -6.00 -5.25
C TYR A 106 -12.50 -5.05 -4.70
N TYR A 107 -12.26 -3.92 -5.37
CA TYR A 107 -11.12 -3.06 -5.06
C TYR A 107 -11.17 -2.47 -3.65
N LYS A 108 -12.37 -2.18 -3.13
CA LYS A 108 -12.57 -1.63 -1.77
C LYS A 108 -12.51 -2.68 -0.64
N VAL A 109 -12.44 -3.98 -0.96
CA VAL A 109 -12.40 -5.03 0.08
C VAL A 109 -11.19 -4.88 0.98
N GLU A 110 -10.05 -4.48 0.42
CA GLU A 110 -8.82 -4.22 1.19
C GLU A 110 -9.02 -3.12 2.23
N SER A 111 -9.54 -1.96 1.80
CA SER A 111 -9.84 -0.83 2.71
C SER A 111 -10.86 -1.22 3.78
N PHE A 112 -11.88 -2.00 3.41
CA PHE A 112 -12.87 -2.51 4.34
C PHE A 112 -12.28 -3.46 5.39
N THR A 113 -11.42 -4.39 4.98
CA THR A 113 -10.71 -5.27 5.93
C THR A 113 -9.78 -4.48 6.84
N GLY A 114 -9.04 -3.50 6.29
CA GLY A 114 -8.20 -2.60 7.07
C GLY A 114 -8.98 -1.81 8.12
N LEU A 115 -10.19 -1.35 7.76
CA LEU A 115 -11.07 -0.65 8.70
C LEU A 115 -11.45 -1.55 9.89
N ILE A 116 -11.87 -2.80 9.61
CA ILE A 116 -12.24 -3.76 10.66
C ILE A 116 -11.04 -4.04 11.57
N THR A 117 -9.86 -4.27 11.00
CA THR A 117 -8.64 -4.51 11.77
C THR A 117 -8.28 -3.31 12.65
N ALA A 118 -8.40 -2.09 12.14
CA ALA A 118 -8.16 -0.88 12.91
C ALA A 118 -9.12 -0.75 14.10
N ILE A 119 -10.41 -1.04 13.93
CA ILE A 119 -11.40 -1.03 15.03
C ILE A 119 -11.03 -2.07 16.11
N VAL A 120 -10.66 -3.28 15.69
CA VAL A 120 -10.21 -4.33 16.64
C VAL A 120 -8.98 -3.86 17.42
N LEU A 121 -8.01 -3.23 16.74
CA LEU A 121 -6.81 -2.69 17.36
C LEU A 121 -7.09 -1.58 18.39
N VAL A 122 -8.08 -0.71 18.13
CA VAL A 122 -8.53 0.29 19.12
C VAL A 122 -9.06 -0.40 20.38
N GLY A 123 -9.88 -1.44 20.24
CA GLY A 123 -10.40 -2.19 21.38
C GLY A 123 -9.30 -2.90 22.18
N VAL A 124 -8.36 -3.53 21.47
CA VAL A 124 -7.24 -4.27 22.06
C VAL A 124 -6.26 -3.34 22.78
N SER A 125 -5.87 -2.23 22.15
CA SER A 125 -5.01 -1.21 22.80
C SER A 125 -5.69 -0.60 24.03
N GLY A 126 -6.98 -0.33 23.98
CA GLY A 126 -7.76 0.11 25.14
C GLY A 126 -7.76 -0.91 26.29
N TYR A 127 -7.87 -2.21 25.97
CA TYR A 127 -7.77 -3.28 26.97
C TYR A 127 -6.38 -3.34 27.63
N ILE A 128 -5.31 -3.27 26.84
CA ILE A 128 -3.93 -3.27 27.35
C ILE A 128 -3.69 -2.04 28.23
N PHE A 129 -4.14 -0.87 27.79
CA PHE A 129 -4.03 0.37 28.55
C PHE A 129 -4.75 0.26 29.89
N LEU A 130 -5.99 -0.24 29.91
CA LEU A 130 -6.75 -0.43 31.14
C LEU A 130 -6.09 -1.45 32.09
N ARG A 131 -5.57 -2.56 31.55
CA ARG A 131 -4.85 -3.56 32.33
C ARG A 131 -3.57 -2.97 32.93
N SER A 132 -2.82 -2.21 32.14
CA SER A 132 -1.61 -1.51 32.58
C SER A 132 -1.92 -0.46 33.65
N TYR A 133 -2.98 0.32 33.47
CA TYR A 133 -3.44 1.31 34.45
C TYR A 133 -3.82 0.67 35.80
N ARG A 134 -4.51 -0.48 35.79
CA ARG A 134 -4.82 -1.23 37.03
C ARG A 134 -3.56 -1.74 37.72
N ALA A 135 -2.58 -2.21 36.95
CA ALA A 135 -1.29 -2.66 37.48
C ALA A 135 -0.42 -1.49 37.98
N LEU A 136 -0.62 -0.29 37.46
CA LEU A 136 0.00 0.93 38.00
C LEU A 136 -0.54 1.25 39.40
N GLN A 137 -1.84 1.08 39.61
CA GLN A 137 -2.49 1.30 40.92
C GLN A 137 -2.12 0.24 41.95
N ASN A 138 -2.00 -1.02 41.51
CA ASN A 138 -1.63 -2.15 42.36
C ASN A 138 -0.46 -2.92 41.70
N PRO A 139 0.79 -2.47 41.87
CA PRO A 139 1.94 -3.10 41.26
C PRO A 139 2.13 -4.54 41.76
N VAL A 140 2.17 -5.49 40.83
CA VAL A 140 2.44 -6.90 41.11
C VAL A 140 3.86 -7.22 40.64
N PRO A 141 4.68 -7.89 41.46
CA PRO A 141 6.02 -8.31 41.04
C PRO A 141 5.96 -9.30 39.87
N LEU A 142 6.91 -9.15 38.95
CA LEU A 142 7.09 -10.08 37.83
C LEU A 142 7.53 -11.46 38.35
N LYS A 143 6.91 -12.53 37.84
CA LYS A 143 7.22 -13.91 38.25
C LYS A 143 8.56 -14.38 37.69
N LEU A 144 8.80 -14.11 36.40
CA LEU A 144 9.99 -14.55 35.66
C LEU A 144 10.50 -13.42 34.75
N PRO A 145 11.09 -12.34 35.33
CA PRO A 145 11.53 -11.18 34.56
C PRO A 145 12.64 -11.51 33.56
N PHE A 146 13.56 -12.42 33.89
CA PHE A 146 14.64 -12.83 32.99
C PHE A 146 14.12 -13.42 31.68
N LEU A 147 13.06 -14.23 31.74
CA LEU A 147 12.45 -14.84 30.56
C LEU A 147 11.84 -13.76 29.65
N ALA A 148 11.15 -12.78 30.23
CA ALA A 148 10.59 -11.67 29.49
C ALA A 148 11.67 -10.81 28.81
N LEU A 149 12.78 -10.53 29.52
CA LEU A 149 13.92 -9.80 28.96
C LEU A 149 14.55 -10.50 27.76
N VAL A 150 14.78 -11.81 27.85
CA VAL A 150 15.37 -12.59 26.75
C VAL A 150 14.46 -12.56 25.53
N VAL A 151 13.15 -12.71 25.71
CA VAL A 151 12.18 -12.68 24.61
C VAL A 151 12.13 -11.30 23.95
N LEU A 152 11.98 -10.23 24.75
CA LEU A 152 11.94 -8.84 24.24
C LEU A 152 13.24 -8.44 23.54
N LEU A 153 14.38 -8.88 24.06
CA LEU A 153 15.67 -8.61 23.44
C LEU A 153 15.79 -9.34 22.10
N ALA A 154 15.39 -10.61 22.04
CA ALA A 154 15.38 -11.39 20.81
C ALA A 154 14.43 -10.79 19.76
N ALA A 155 13.25 -10.34 20.19
CA ALA A 155 12.27 -9.64 19.35
C ALA A 155 12.82 -8.33 18.78
N GLY A 156 13.32 -7.44 19.64
CA GLY A 156 13.89 -6.16 19.23
C GLY A 156 15.09 -6.32 18.30
N LEU A 157 16.00 -7.25 18.59
CA LEU A 157 17.13 -7.55 17.71
C LEU A 157 16.70 -8.19 16.39
N GLY A 158 15.69 -9.07 16.41
CA GLY A 158 15.11 -9.68 15.22
C GLY A 158 14.48 -8.64 14.30
N SER A 159 13.67 -7.73 14.85
CA SER A 159 13.05 -6.62 14.13
C SER A 159 14.09 -5.65 13.56
N LEU A 160 15.13 -5.33 14.34
CA LEU A 160 16.24 -4.49 13.87
C LEU A 160 17.03 -5.16 12.74
N TYR A 161 17.33 -6.45 12.87
CA TYR A 161 18.01 -7.21 11.82
C TYR A 161 17.21 -7.22 10.51
N ARG A 162 15.88 -7.47 10.60
CA ARG A 162 14.97 -7.40 9.45
C ARG A 162 14.97 -6.02 8.82
N ALA A 163 14.87 -4.95 9.63
CA ALA A 163 14.91 -3.58 9.15
C ALA A 163 16.20 -3.27 8.37
N LEU A 164 17.35 -3.71 8.88
CA LEU A 164 18.65 -3.52 8.22
C LEU A 164 18.73 -4.30 6.90
N GLN A 165 18.23 -5.53 6.85
CA GLN A 165 18.18 -6.34 5.63
C GLN A 165 17.28 -5.69 4.57
N MET A 166 16.06 -5.31 4.94
CA MET A 166 15.12 -4.61 4.06
C MET A 166 15.71 -3.30 3.56
N ARG A 167 16.33 -2.50 4.43
CA ARG A 167 16.95 -1.22 4.05
C ARG A 167 18.11 -1.40 3.07
N ARG A 168 18.95 -2.43 3.24
CA ARG A 168 20.04 -2.74 2.29
C ARG A 168 19.51 -3.05 0.90
N VAL A 169 18.52 -3.95 0.81
CA VAL A 169 17.89 -4.35 -0.46
C VAL A 169 17.14 -3.17 -1.08
N ALA A 170 16.42 -2.40 -0.27
CA ALA A 170 15.65 -1.24 -0.72
C ALA A 170 16.53 -0.12 -1.27
N ASN A 171 17.72 0.08 -0.71
CA ASN A 171 18.70 1.04 -1.22
C ASN A 171 19.42 0.51 -2.46
N LYS A 172 19.74 -0.78 -2.51
CA LYS A 172 20.41 -1.41 -3.66
C LYS A 172 19.56 -1.35 -4.93
N TYR A 173 18.26 -1.62 -4.79
CA TYR A 173 17.33 -1.69 -5.93
C TYR A 173 16.35 -0.50 -6.00
N ASN A 174 16.54 0.50 -5.13
CA ASN A 174 15.70 1.72 -5.05
C ASN A 174 14.19 1.46 -4.94
N ILE A 175 13.80 0.41 -4.21
CA ILE A 175 12.41 -0.04 -4.07
C ILE A 175 11.71 0.73 -2.95
N THR A 176 10.81 1.65 -3.29
CA THR A 176 10.09 2.50 -2.33
C THR A 176 9.26 1.72 -1.31
N SER A 177 8.56 0.66 -1.73
CA SER A 177 7.76 -0.17 -0.81
C SER A 177 8.63 -0.82 0.27
N LEU A 178 9.78 -1.36 -0.11
CA LEU A 178 10.70 -2.00 0.84
C LEU A 178 11.37 -0.99 1.79
N LYS A 179 11.49 0.29 1.39
CA LYS A 179 11.91 1.38 2.31
C LYS A 179 10.85 1.67 3.37
N LEU A 180 9.56 1.59 3.01
CA LEU A 180 8.45 1.75 3.97
C LEU A 180 8.42 0.57 4.95
N ASP A 181 8.54 -0.65 4.46
CA ASP A 181 8.59 -1.85 5.32
C ASP A 181 9.77 -1.80 6.29
N ALA A 182 10.94 -1.37 5.83
CA ALA A 182 12.11 -1.17 6.69
C ALA A 182 11.85 -0.15 7.81
N ARG A 183 11.12 0.94 7.52
CA ARG A 183 10.74 1.93 8.54
C ARG A 183 9.77 1.35 9.55
N ASN A 184 8.80 0.54 9.11
CA ASN A 184 7.90 -0.14 10.03
C ASN A 184 8.67 -1.09 10.94
N SER A 185 9.56 -1.93 10.40
CA SER A 185 10.39 -2.84 11.24
C SER A 185 11.28 -2.10 12.26
N ILE A 186 11.69 -0.85 12.00
CA ILE A 186 12.39 -0.02 13.00
C ILE A 186 11.44 0.39 14.12
N LYS A 187 10.19 0.71 13.80
CA LYS A 187 9.19 1.04 14.82
C LYS A 187 8.89 -0.17 15.70
N ASP A 188 8.71 -1.36 15.11
CA ASP A 188 8.51 -2.61 15.86
C ASP A 188 9.69 -2.84 16.82
N ALA A 189 10.92 -2.71 16.31
CA ALA A 189 12.12 -2.82 17.15
C ALA A 189 12.13 -1.80 18.29
N SER A 190 11.72 -0.55 18.04
CA SER A 190 11.65 0.48 19.07
C SER A 190 10.59 0.18 20.14
N SER A 191 9.44 -0.38 19.75
CA SER A 191 8.39 -0.83 20.67
C SER A 191 8.91 -1.94 21.59
N SER A 192 9.55 -2.97 21.02
CA SER A 192 10.16 -4.05 21.78
C SER A 192 11.27 -3.58 22.73
N PHE A 193 12.08 -2.58 22.32
CA PHE A 193 13.10 -2.01 23.20
C PHE A 193 12.51 -1.16 24.34
N VAL A 194 11.41 -0.44 24.10
CA VAL A 194 10.66 0.26 25.16
C VAL A 194 10.10 -0.74 26.16
N ALA A 195 9.48 -1.81 25.67
CA ALA A 195 9.02 -2.92 26.50
C ALA A 195 10.18 -3.55 27.27
N PHE A 196 11.30 -3.86 26.63
CA PHE A 196 12.50 -4.41 27.26
C PHE A 196 13.01 -3.52 28.40
N ALA A 197 13.18 -2.22 28.15
CA ALA A 197 13.63 -1.26 29.15
C ALA A 197 12.69 -1.20 30.34
N SER A 198 11.37 -1.24 30.11
CA SER A 198 10.37 -1.23 31.18
C SER A 198 10.45 -2.47 32.08
N VAL A 199 10.64 -3.66 31.50
CA VAL A 199 10.79 -4.92 32.23
C VAL A 199 12.13 -4.95 32.97
N LEU A 200 13.19 -4.39 32.38
CA LEU A 200 14.51 -4.32 33.00
C LEU A 200 14.45 -3.47 34.27
N VAL A 201 13.83 -2.30 34.19
CA VAL A 201 13.61 -1.43 35.36
C VAL A 201 12.72 -2.13 36.40
N ALA A 202 11.67 -2.82 35.96
CA ALA A 202 10.81 -3.59 36.86
C ALA A 202 11.53 -4.74 37.59
N SER A 203 12.55 -5.32 36.96
CA SER A 203 13.37 -6.38 37.55
C SER A 203 14.25 -5.90 38.73
N PHE A 204 14.54 -4.60 38.81
CA PHE A 204 15.25 -3.99 39.94
C PHE A 204 14.35 -3.62 41.13
N GLY A 205 13.08 -4.06 41.12
CA GLY A 205 12.11 -3.81 42.19
C GLY A 205 11.15 -2.64 41.93
N ILE A 206 11.30 -1.94 40.81
CA ILE A 206 10.41 -0.83 40.40
C ILE A 206 9.22 -1.43 39.63
N HIS A 207 8.36 -2.19 40.32
CA HIS A 207 7.33 -3.02 39.69
C HIS A 207 6.33 -2.26 38.80
N PHE A 208 6.09 -0.97 39.08
CA PHE A 208 5.21 -0.14 38.27
C PHE A 208 5.79 0.20 36.88
N ALA A 209 7.08 -0.02 36.63
CA ALA A 209 7.72 0.30 35.36
C ALA A 209 7.17 -0.53 34.19
N ASP A 210 6.86 -1.82 34.42
CA ASP A 210 6.23 -2.69 33.41
C ASP A 210 4.81 -2.21 33.06
N ALA A 211 4.06 -1.68 34.03
CA ALA A 211 2.77 -1.05 33.75
C ALA A 211 2.93 0.21 32.87
N ILE A 212 3.93 1.05 33.14
CA ILE A 212 4.22 2.23 32.30
C ILE A 212 4.60 1.79 30.88
N GLY A 213 5.45 0.77 30.73
CA GLY A 213 5.82 0.23 29.42
C GLY A 213 4.61 -0.27 28.63
N GLY A 214 3.73 -1.05 29.27
CA GLY A 214 2.48 -1.50 28.67
C GLY A 214 1.57 -0.35 28.23
N MET A 215 1.49 0.74 29.01
CA MET A 215 0.74 1.94 28.62
C MET A 215 1.36 2.64 27.39
N LEU A 216 2.69 2.79 27.36
CA LEU A 216 3.39 3.43 26.24
C LEU A 216 3.18 2.65 24.94
N VAL A 217 3.34 1.32 24.99
CA VAL A 217 3.10 0.45 23.83
C VAL A 217 1.61 0.49 23.42
N ALA A 218 0.68 0.49 24.38
CA ALA A 218 -0.75 0.61 24.06
C ALA A 218 -1.11 1.94 23.36
N VAL A 219 -0.54 3.07 23.80
CA VAL A 219 -0.74 4.38 23.14
C VAL A 219 -0.13 4.39 21.74
N TYR A 220 1.03 3.74 21.57
CA TYR A 220 1.65 3.56 20.26
C TYR A 220 0.73 2.76 19.31
N ILE A 221 0.24 1.58 19.73
CA ILE A 221 -0.71 0.76 18.96
C ILE A 221 -1.97 1.58 18.61
N LEU A 222 -2.50 2.34 19.56
CA LEU A 222 -3.68 3.19 19.33
C LEU A 222 -3.44 4.23 18.25
N THR A 223 -2.24 4.81 18.19
CA THR A 223 -1.87 5.79 17.16
C THR A 223 -1.84 5.14 15.78
N VAL A 224 -1.25 3.95 15.66
CA VAL A 224 -1.24 3.17 14.41
C VAL A 224 -2.66 2.81 13.98
N ALA A 225 -3.48 2.34 14.93
CA ALA A 225 -4.87 1.99 14.70
C ALA A 225 -5.69 3.19 14.22
N TYR A 226 -5.49 4.37 14.82
CA TYR A 226 -6.19 5.61 14.42
C TYR A 226 -5.84 6.02 12.98
N VAL A 227 -4.56 5.97 12.60
CA VAL A 227 -4.13 6.30 11.23
C VAL A 227 -4.78 5.34 10.24
N ALA A 228 -4.72 4.02 10.50
CA ALA A 228 -5.34 3.01 9.65
C ALA A 228 -6.87 3.20 9.56
N LEU A 229 -7.54 3.50 10.68
CA LEU A 229 -8.97 3.77 10.73
C LEU A 229 -9.34 4.96 9.85
N ARG A 230 -8.59 6.07 9.98
CA ARG A 230 -8.79 7.30 9.19
C ARG A 230 -8.59 7.01 7.70
N GLU A 231 -7.45 6.45 7.31
CA GLU A 231 -7.12 6.18 5.91
C GLU A 231 -8.13 5.23 5.24
N SER A 232 -8.47 4.13 5.90
CA SER A 232 -9.48 3.20 5.37
C SER A 232 -10.86 3.84 5.24
N SER A 233 -11.27 4.66 6.22
CA SER A 233 -12.57 5.36 6.17
C SER A 233 -12.63 6.34 5.00
N LEU A 234 -11.56 7.11 4.80
CA LEU A 234 -11.46 8.09 3.72
C LEU A 234 -11.52 7.45 2.33
N VAL A 235 -10.82 6.32 2.13
CA VAL A 235 -10.92 5.55 0.87
C VAL A 235 -12.34 4.99 0.66
N LEU A 236 -13.03 4.58 1.73
CA LEU A 236 -14.41 4.11 1.63
C LEU A 236 -15.38 5.25 1.26
N LEU A 237 -15.10 6.47 1.72
CA LEU A 237 -15.83 7.71 1.41
C LEU A 237 -15.46 8.35 0.06
N ASP A 238 -14.63 7.69 -0.74
CA ASP A 238 -14.16 8.20 -2.05
C ASP A 238 -13.33 9.51 -1.95
N GLU A 239 -12.66 9.75 -0.83
CA GLU A 239 -11.71 10.87 -0.72
C GLU A 239 -10.52 10.66 -1.66
N PHE A 240 -10.08 11.76 -2.30
CA PHE A 240 -8.86 11.81 -3.10
C PHE A 240 -8.00 13.00 -2.64
N HIS A 241 -6.87 12.71 -1.98
CA HIS A 241 -6.01 13.72 -1.37
C HIS A 241 -4.59 13.72 -1.96
N GLU A 242 -4.49 13.94 -3.27
CA GLU A 242 -3.22 13.99 -4.00
C GLU A 242 -3.22 15.15 -5.00
N PRO A 243 -3.08 16.41 -4.52
CA PRO A 243 -3.21 17.59 -5.37
C PRO A 243 -2.20 17.57 -6.51
N GLU A 244 -0.97 17.12 -6.27
CA GLU A 244 0.09 17.03 -7.27
C GLU A 244 -0.31 16.17 -8.47
N LEU A 245 -0.95 15.00 -8.22
CA LEU A 245 -1.46 14.12 -9.26
C LEU A 245 -2.63 14.75 -10.01
N SER A 246 -3.57 15.40 -9.31
CA SER A 246 -4.67 16.12 -9.96
C SER A 246 -4.14 17.19 -10.91
N HIS A 247 -3.18 18.01 -10.46
CA HIS A 247 -2.57 19.06 -11.27
C HIS A 247 -1.74 18.50 -12.45
N GLU A 248 -1.16 17.31 -12.31
CA GLU A 248 -0.47 16.64 -13.42
C GLU A 248 -1.48 16.14 -14.47
N ILE A 249 -2.58 15.53 -14.03
CA ILE A 249 -3.67 15.08 -14.90
C ILE A 249 -4.28 16.26 -15.65
N GLU A 250 -4.61 17.34 -14.95
CA GLU A 250 -5.15 18.56 -15.57
C GLU A 250 -4.19 19.16 -16.59
N ARG A 251 -2.89 19.23 -16.28
CA ARG A 251 -1.88 19.72 -17.24
C ARG A 251 -1.81 18.86 -18.49
N LEU A 252 -1.90 17.54 -18.35
CA LEU A 252 -1.91 16.63 -19.49
C LEU A 252 -3.15 16.85 -20.36
N ILE A 253 -4.32 16.95 -19.74
CA ILE A 253 -5.59 17.16 -20.46
C ILE A 253 -5.58 18.51 -21.18
N ARG A 254 -5.14 19.59 -20.53
CA ARG A 254 -5.04 20.93 -21.12
C ARG A 254 -4.01 21.04 -22.25
N SER A 255 -3.11 20.08 -22.39
CA SER A 255 -2.11 20.08 -23.47
C SER A 255 -2.63 19.52 -24.79
N HIS A 256 -3.82 18.92 -24.79
CA HIS A 256 -4.46 18.36 -25.98
C HIS A 256 -5.07 19.47 -26.85
N ALA A 257 -4.81 19.45 -28.16
CA ALA A 257 -5.17 20.55 -29.07
C ALA A 257 -6.68 20.83 -29.14
N ASP A 258 -7.48 19.77 -29.12
CA ASP A 258 -8.94 19.84 -29.25
C ASP A 258 -9.69 20.07 -27.93
N VAL A 259 -8.97 20.20 -26.81
CA VAL A 259 -9.56 20.49 -25.50
C VAL A 259 -9.60 21.99 -25.27
N ARG A 260 -10.80 22.53 -25.06
CA ARG A 260 -11.04 23.95 -24.77
C ARG A 260 -11.05 24.24 -23.27
N GLY A 261 -11.42 23.26 -22.45
CA GLY A 261 -11.50 23.40 -21.00
C GLY A 261 -11.72 22.07 -20.29
N ILE A 262 -11.64 22.12 -18.96
CA ILE A 262 -11.99 21.01 -18.07
C ILE A 262 -13.17 21.50 -17.25
N ARG A 263 -14.34 20.88 -17.44
CA ARG A 263 -15.56 21.21 -16.69
C ARG A 263 -15.52 20.59 -15.30
N ASP A 264 -15.15 19.32 -15.23
CA ASP A 264 -15.10 18.56 -13.98
C ASP A 264 -14.04 17.45 -14.04
N LEU A 265 -13.31 17.25 -12.95
CA LEU A 265 -12.37 16.14 -12.77
C LEU A 265 -12.58 15.54 -11.39
N ARG A 266 -13.27 14.40 -11.34
CA ARG A 266 -13.50 13.63 -10.12
C ARG A 266 -12.61 12.41 -10.09
N LEU A 267 -11.70 12.39 -9.13
CA LEU A 267 -10.82 11.26 -8.86
C LEU A 267 -11.20 10.62 -7.53
N ARG A 268 -11.04 9.30 -7.42
CA ARG A 268 -11.21 8.56 -6.18
C ARG A 268 -10.26 7.38 -6.09
N ARG A 269 -9.91 7.00 -4.87
CA ARG A 269 -9.19 5.75 -4.59
C ARG A 269 -10.15 4.57 -4.48
N ALA A 270 -9.74 3.45 -5.06
CA ALA A 270 -10.41 2.16 -4.95
C ALA A 270 -9.35 1.11 -4.59
N GLY A 271 -9.12 0.92 -3.29
CA GLY A 271 -8.00 0.13 -2.78
C GLY A 271 -6.66 0.68 -3.30
N PRO A 272 -5.85 -0.12 -4.02
CA PRO A 272 -4.56 0.33 -4.56
C PRO A 272 -4.66 1.05 -5.91
N PHE A 273 -5.88 1.25 -6.43
CA PHE A 273 -6.11 1.84 -7.76
C PHE A 273 -6.75 3.21 -7.67
N ILE A 274 -6.49 4.03 -8.69
CA ILE A 274 -7.19 5.29 -8.92
C ILE A 274 -8.27 5.07 -9.99
N VAL A 275 -9.46 5.60 -9.75
CA VAL A 275 -10.56 5.63 -10.71
C VAL A 275 -11.03 7.07 -10.86
N GLY A 276 -11.21 7.51 -12.10
CA GLY A 276 -11.61 8.88 -12.41
C GLY A 276 -12.80 8.99 -13.33
N ALA A 277 -13.47 10.14 -13.27
CA ALA A 277 -14.39 10.66 -14.25
C ALA A 277 -13.96 12.08 -14.63
N LEU A 278 -13.96 12.36 -15.93
CA LEU A 278 -13.49 13.61 -16.50
C LEU A 278 -14.53 14.12 -17.50
N GLU A 279 -14.94 15.37 -17.34
CA GLU A 279 -15.74 16.11 -18.30
C GLU A 279 -14.86 17.16 -18.97
N VAL A 280 -14.61 17.00 -20.28
CA VAL A 280 -13.78 17.92 -21.07
C VAL A 280 -14.61 18.72 -22.05
N GLU A 281 -14.31 20.00 -22.16
CA GLU A 281 -14.98 20.88 -23.10
C GLU A 281 -14.30 20.80 -24.48
N VAL A 282 -15.10 20.54 -25.51
CA VAL A 282 -14.69 20.44 -26.93
C VAL A 282 -15.54 21.37 -27.80
N GLU A 283 -15.15 21.60 -29.06
CA GLU A 283 -15.94 22.44 -29.97
C GLU A 283 -17.34 21.86 -30.24
N GLY A 284 -18.37 22.72 -30.21
CA GLY A 284 -19.77 22.28 -30.33
C GLY A 284 -20.17 21.79 -31.74
N ASN A 285 -19.39 22.09 -32.76
CA ASN A 285 -19.58 21.61 -34.14
C ASN A 285 -18.88 20.27 -34.42
N MET A 286 -18.15 19.73 -33.45
CA MET A 286 -17.42 18.47 -33.57
C MET A 286 -18.40 17.31 -33.74
N THR A 287 -18.10 16.38 -34.66
CA THR A 287 -18.91 15.18 -34.85
C THR A 287 -18.75 14.24 -33.65
N LEU A 288 -19.73 13.35 -33.43
CA LEU A 288 -19.66 12.36 -32.35
C LEU A 288 -18.42 11.45 -32.46
N ASN A 289 -17.99 11.14 -33.69
CA ASN A 289 -16.79 10.32 -33.92
C ASN A 289 -15.52 11.06 -33.50
N GLU A 290 -15.36 12.32 -33.89
CA GLU A 290 -14.22 13.16 -33.50
C GLU A 290 -14.17 13.34 -31.97
N ALA A 291 -15.31 13.62 -31.33
CA ALA A 291 -15.39 13.73 -29.88
C ALA A 291 -15.02 12.40 -29.17
N HIS A 292 -15.41 11.26 -29.74
CA HIS A 292 -15.03 9.95 -29.22
C HIS A 292 -13.52 9.68 -29.38
N GLU A 293 -12.91 10.11 -30.49
CA GLU A 293 -11.47 10.02 -30.71
C GLU A 293 -10.70 10.84 -29.67
N VAL A 294 -11.10 12.10 -29.44
CA VAL A 294 -10.53 12.96 -28.38
C VAL A 294 -10.65 12.31 -27.01
N ALA A 295 -11.83 11.78 -26.65
CA ALA A 295 -12.03 11.10 -25.38
C ALA A 295 -11.09 9.88 -25.21
N THR A 296 -10.92 9.11 -26.28
CA THR A 296 -10.10 7.89 -26.29
C THR A 296 -8.61 8.22 -26.18
N GLU A 297 -8.15 9.26 -26.91
CA GLU A 297 -6.77 9.73 -26.87
C GLU A 297 -6.41 10.29 -25.48
N LEU A 298 -7.31 11.07 -24.87
CA LEU A 298 -7.14 11.56 -23.50
C LEU A 298 -7.09 10.41 -22.50
N GLU A 299 -8.01 9.44 -22.57
CA GLU A 299 -8.00 8.27 -21.68
C GLU A 299 -6.65 7.53 -21.78
N ALA A 300 -6.19 7.25 -23.00
CA ALA A 300 -4.93 6.55 -23.24
C ALA A 300 -3.71 7.34 -22.73
N SER A 301 -3.68 8.65 -22.98
CA SER A 301 -2.60 9.54 -22.58
C SER A 301 -2.48 9.63 -21.05
N VAL A 302 -3.60 9.84 -20.34
CA VAL A 302 -3.57 9.92 -18.87
C VAL A 302 -3.19 8.57 -18.27
N LYS A 303 -3.74 7.47 -18.79
CA LYS A 303 -3.49 6.12 -18.26
C LYS A 303 -2.06 5.63 -18.46
N THR A 304 -1.38 6.06 -19.52
CA THR A 304 0.04 5.72 -19.75
C THR A 304 0.98 6.53 -18.88
N ARG A 305 0.62 7.79 -18.55
CA ARG A 305 1.45 8.68 -17.72
C ARG A 305 1.27 8.42 -16.22
N ILE A 306 0.04 8.21 -15.77
CA ILE A 306 -0.30 8.10 -14.35
C ILE A 306 -0.32 6.65 -13.91
N ARG A 307 0.70 6.26 -13.13
CA ARG A 307 0.79 4.93 -12.53
C ARG A 307 -0.36 4.73 -11.53
N GLY A 308 -1.04 3.59 -11.62
CA GLY A 308 -2.14 3.23 -10.72
C GLY A 308 -3.53 3.70 -11.16
N LEU A 309 -3.64 4.53 -12.20
CA LEU A 309 -4.92 4.87 -12.82
C LEU A 309 -5.46 3.65 -13.58
N ARG A 310 -6.52 3.05 -13.02
CA ARG A 310 -7.08 1.81 -13.59
C ARG A 310 -8.18 2.08 -14.60
N ARG A 311 -8.96 3.13 -14.37
CA ARG A 311 -10.07 3.54 -15.23
C ARG A 311 -10.25 5.04 -15.14
N LEU A 312 -10.38 5.69 -16.29
CA LEU A 312 -10.79 7.08 -16.41
C LEU A 312 -11.94 7.10 -17.42
N VAL A 313 -13.10 7.59 -17.03
CA VAL A 313 -14.21 7.80 -17.97
C VAL A 313 -14.12 9.23 -18.44
N VAL A 314 -13.96 9.43 -19.75
CA VAL A 314 -13.90 10.77 -20.36
C VAL A 314 -15.21 11.05 -21.08
N THR A 315 -15.84 12.16 -20.75
CA THR A 315 -17.08 12.62 -21.36
C THR A 315 -16.84 13.98 -22.01
N PRO A 316 -16.80 14.04 -23.35
CA PRO A 316 -16.77 15.30 -24.08
C PRO A 316 -18.09 16.03 -23.89
N VAL A 317 -18.02 17.30 -23.55
CA VAL A 317 -19.15 18.23 -23.49
C VAL A 317 -18.86 19.41 -24.41
N PRO A 318 -19.84 19.93 -25.16
CA PRO A 318 -19.60 21.10 -25.99
C PRO A 318 -19.29 22.31 -25.10
N VAL A 319 -18.42 23.22 -25.57
CA VAL A 319 -18.31 24.55 -24.98
C VAL A 319 -19.67 25.23 -25.11
N VAL A 320 -20.30 25.51 -23.97
CA VAL A 320 -21.56 26.25 -23.93
C VAL A 320 -21.24 27.71 -23.63
N ASP A 321 -21.72 28.63 -24.47
CA ASP A 321 -21.65 30.05 -24.17
C ASP A 321 -22.49 30.32 -22.91
N PRO A 322 -21.93 30.91 -21.84
CA PRO A 322 -22.67 31.25 -20.61
C PRO A 322 -23.94 32.08 -20.87
N HIS A 323 -24.04 32.74 -22.03
CA HIS A 323 -25.18 33.55 -22.42
C HIS A 323 -26.36 32.77 -23.03
N GLU A 324 -26.18 31.52 -23.48
CA GLU A 324 -27.25 30.74 -24.13
C GLU A 324 -27.98 29.76 -23.18
N HIS A 325 -27.32 29.28 -22.11
CA HIS A 325 -27.90 28.27 -21.20
C HIS A 325 -27.58 28.53 -19.71
N PRO A 326 -28.33 29.42 -19.03
CA PRO A 326 -28.04 29.86 -17.66
C PRO A 326 -28.30 28.82 -16.55
N HIS A 327 -28.77 27.62 -16.87
CA HIS A 327 -29.18 26.61 -15.88
C HIS A 327 -28.17 25.48 -15.62
N GLU A 328 -27.03 25.46 -16.32
CA GLU A 328 -26.04 24.38 -16.20
C GLU A 328 -24.88 24.65 -15.23
N HIS A 329 -24.85 25.83 -14.59
CA HIS A 329 -23.90 26.13 -13.52
C HIS A 329 -24.35 25.53 -12.18
N TYR A 330 -24.16 24.22 -12.00
CA TYR A 330 -24.05 23.64 -10.67
C TYR A 330 -22.60 23.26 -10.43
N THR A 331 -21.80 24.25 -10.03
CA THR A 331 -20.47 24.04 -9.44
C THR A 331 -20.53 24.36 -7.95
N THR A 332 -20.35 23.32 -7.14
CA THR A 332 -19.73 23.35 -5.80
C THR A 332 -19.00 22.04 -5.62
#